data_AF-A0A0V8RUB4-F1
#
_entry.id   AF-A0A0V8RUB4-F1
#
_cell.length_a   1.000
_cell.length_b   1.000
_cell.length_c   1.000
_cell.angle_alpha   90.00
_cell.angle_beta   90.00
_cell.angle_gamma   90.00
#
_symmetry.space_group_name_H-M   'P 1'
#
loop_
_entity.id
_entity.type
_entity.pdbx_description
1 polymer ?
#
loop_
_entity_poly.entity_id
_entity_poly.type
_entity_poly.pdbx_seq_one_letter_code
_entity_poly.pdbx_strand_id
1 'polypeptide(L)'
;MVAAWLRRLLGLTPGLPTGLEDHLVLLWLALIVVTGMVLDAGTAVAHMRQGIPWWDFSGRLLAPLLERLAPGGFLELYTLTRVVHLALTALMLAALPGTKLAHIVVSGLFNTLYSRLDHPAAFRPVPDAEKRVEEGGTIGVVKLSDTTWKQRMDYDACTQCARCHNACPAVATGKPLSPRCCGS
;
A
#
# COMPACT_ATOMS: atom_id res chain seq x y z
N MET A 1 3.15 -0.09 11.04
CA MET A 1 2.24 -1.22 10.67
C MET A 1 1.26 -1.49 11.79
N VAL A 2 1.73 -1.73 13.02
CA VAL A 2 0.88 -1.88 14.22
C VAL A 2 -0.10 -0.71 14.39
N ALA A 3 0.38 0.54 14.34
CA ALA A 3 -0.50 1.72 14.44
C ALA A 3 -1.55 1.79 13.32
N ALA A 4 -1.21 1.39 12.10
CA ALA A 4 -2.16 1.38 10.97
C ALA A 4 -3.21 0.28 11.14
N TRP A 5 -2.80 -0.90 11.61
CA TRP A 5 -3.70 -2.02 11.92
C TRP A 5 -4.64 -1.67 13.09
N LEU A 6 -4.11 -1.09 14.17
CA LEU A 6 -4.89 -0.60 15.30
C LEU A 6 -5.89 0.47 14.89
N ARG A 7 -5.48 1.48 14.10
CA ARG A 7 -6.41 2.53 13.63
C ARG A 7 -7.55 1.96 12.78
N ARG A 8 -7.27 0.90 12.01
CA ARG A 8 -8.27 0.19 11.21
C ARG A 8 -9.23 -0.63 12.08
N LEU A 9 -8.71 -1.36 13.07
CA LEU A 9 -9.52 -2.10 14.05
C LEU A 9 -10.42 -1.19 14.89
N LEU A 10 -9.90 -0.02 15.28
CA LEU A 10 -10.63 0.97 16.08
C LEU A 10 -11.58 1.84 15.24
N GLY A 11 -11.68 1.62 13.92
CA GLY A 11 -12.59 2.37 13.06
C GLY A 11 -12.31 3.88 12.98
N LEU A 12 -11.08 4.32 13.27
CA LEU A 12 -10.73 5.74 13.38
C LEU A 12 -10.77 6.50 12.04
N THR A 13 -10.88 5.78 10.91
CA THR A 13 -10.98 6.37 9.57
C THR A 13 -12.35 6.04 8.97
N PRO A 14 -13.31 6.99 8.98
CA PRO A 14 -14.63 6.79 8.40
C PRO A 14 -14.55 6.47 6.91
N GLY A 15 -15.34 5.49 6.47
CA GLY A 15 -15.48 5.12 5.06
C GLY A 15 -14.28 4.39 4.46
N LEU A 16 -13.28 3.98 5.25
CA LEU A 16 -12.17 3.16 4.77
C LEU A 16 -12.67 1.73 4.49
N PRO A 17 -12.42 1.13 3.30
CA PRO A 17 -12.81 -0.25 3.03
C PRO A 17 -11.98 -1.18 3.93
N THR A 18 -12.67 -2.04 4.69
CA THR A 18 -12.07 -3.05 5.58
C THR A 18 -12.39 -4.45 5.08
N GLY A 19 -11.65 -4.89 4.07
CA GLY A 19 -11.70 -6.27 3.59
C GLY A 19 -10.72 -7.18 4.33
N LEU A 20 -10.94 -8.48 4.25
CA LEU A 20 -10.00 -9.50 4.77
C LEU A 20 -8.60 -9.33 4.18
N GLU A 21 -8.53 -9.04 2.88
CA GLU A 21 -7.27 -8.79 2.15
C GLU A 21 -6.42 -7.71 2.81
N ASP A 22 -7.03 -6.61 3.29
CA ASP A 22 -6.29 -5.50 3.90
C ASP A 22 -5.56 -5.93 5.19
N HIS A 23 -6.17 -6.80 5.97
CA HIS A 23 -5.57 -7.31 7.19
C HIS A 23 -4.49 -8.36 6.87
N LEU A 24 -4.73 -9.22 5.89
CA LEU A 24 -3.76 -10.23 5.44
C LEU A 24 -2.49 -9.61 4.89
N VAL A 25 -2.60 -8.57 4.05
CA VAL A 25 -1.44 -7.86 3.50
C VAL A 25 -0.62 -7.18 4.61
N LEU A 26 -1.28 -6.54 5.57
CA LEU A 26 -0.59 -5.91 6.71
C LEU A 26 0.13 -6.94 7.58
N LEU A 27 -0.51 -8.09 7.85
CA LEU A 27 0.10 -9.18 8.60
C LEU A 27 1.29 -9.76 7.85
N TRP A 28 1.16 -9.98 6.55
CA TRP A 28 2.22 -10.54 5.71
C TRP A 28 3.44 -9.61 5.68
N LEU A 29 3.23 -8.31 5.43
CA LEU A 29 4.33 -7.34 5.50
C LEU A 29 4.96 -7.36 6.89
N ALA A 30 4.18 -7.47 7.98
CA ALA A 30 4.70 -7.44 9.34
C ALA A 30 5.57 -8.67 9.60
N LEU A 31 5.16 -9.84 9.10
CA LEU A 31 5.91 -11.08 9.19
C LEU A 31 7.24 -10.99 8.43
N ILE A 32 7.28 -10.36 7.24
CA ILE A 32 8.52 -10.11 6.51
C ILE A 32 9.46 -9.22 7.34
N VAL A 33 8.96 -8.13 7.92
CA VAL A 33 9.79 -7.24 8.75
C VAL A 33 10.34 -7.97 9.97
N VAL A 34 9.51 -8.72 10.69
CA VAL A 34 9.92 -9.47 11.89
C VAL A 34 10.96 -10.52 11.55
N THR A 35 10.73 -11.32 10.51
CA THR A 35 11.70 -12.34 10.07
C THR A 35 13.00 -11.71 9.58
N GLY A 36 12.95 -10.54 8.94
CA GLY A 36 14.13 -9.77 8.55
C GLY A 36 14.95 -9.28 9.76
N MET A 37 14.28 -8.77 10.79
CA MET A 37 14.93 -8.36 12.05
C MET A 37 15.61 -9.54 12.76
N VAL A 38 14.99 -10.74 12.74
CA VAL A 38 15.60 -11.96 13.30
C VAL A 38 16.82 -12.39 12.49
N LEU A 39 16.79 -12.29 11.16
CA LEU A 39 17.95 -12.61 10.31
C LEU A 39 19.12 -11.66 10.51
N ASP A 40 18.83 -10.37 10.63
CA ASP A 40 19.82 -9.34 10.93
C ASP A 40 20.49 -9.61 12.29
N ALA A 41 19.70 -9.88 13.32
CA ALA A 41 20.22 -10.29 14.63
C ALA A 41 21.04 -11.59 14.58
N GLY A 42 20.61 -12.58 13.81
CA GLY A 42 21.40 -13.79 13.58
C GLY A 42 22.74 -13.49 12.89
N THR A 43 22.74 -12.60 11.91
CA THR A 43 23.96 -12.15 11.23
C THR A 43 24.90 -11.44 12.21
N ALA A 44 24.36 -10.60 13.10
CA ALA A 44 25.12 -9.94 14.15
C ALA A 44 25.83 -10.95 15.07
N VAL A 45 25.10 -11.96 15.56
CA VAL A 45 25.66 -13.03 16.41
C VAL A 45 26.74 -13.84 15.66
N ALA A 46 26.48 -14.21 14.41
CA ALA A 46 27.35 -15.12 13.66
C ALA A 46 28.62 -14.45 13.10
N HIS A 47 28.53 -13.18 12.70
CA HIS A 47 29.55 -12.54 11.86
C HIS A 47 30.16 -11.25 12.45
N MET A 48 29.52 -10.56 13.39
CA MET A 48 30.04 -9.28 13.93
C MET A 48 31.00 -9.48 15.11
N ARG A 49 32.15 -10.10 14.84
CA ARG A 49 33.20 -10.38 15.84
C ARG A 49 33.83 -9.14 16.48
N GLN A 50 33.80 -7.99 15.79
CA GLN A 50 34.32 -6.71 16.30
C GLN A 50 33.28 -5.92 17.12
N GLY A 51 32.10 -6.51 17.35
CA GLY A 51 30.97 -5.88 18.02
C GLY A 51 29.94 -5.36 17.01
N ILE A 52 28.70 -5.24 17.49
CA ILE A 52 27.56 -4.80 16.70
C ILE A 52 27.62 -3.26 16.55
N PRO A 53 27.57 -2.67 15.34
CA PRO A 53 27.58 -1.23 15.14
C PRO A 53 26.42 -0.51 15.85
N TRP A 54 26.56 0.79 16.14
CA TRP A 54 25.54 1.54 16.88
C TRP A 54 24.23 1.75 16.10
N TRP A 55 24.31 1.79 14.76
CA TRP A 55 23.16 1.95 13.87
C TRP A 55 22.39 0.65 13.64
N ASP A 56 22.96 -0.49 14.01
CA ASP A 56 22.29 -1.79 13.93
C ASP A 56 21.40 -1.99 15.17
N PHE A 57 20.22 -1.38 15.11
CA PHE A 57 19.25 -1.41 16.20
C PHE A 57 18.66 -2.80 16.42
N SER A 58 18.32 -3.52 15.35
CA SER A 58 17.72 -4.85 15.43
C SER A 58 18.72 -5.88 15.94
N GLY A 59 19.95 -5.86 15.46
CA GLY A 59 21.04 -6.68 15.98
C GLY A 59 21.29 -6.43 17.46
N ARG A 60 21.45 -5.17 17.89
CA ARG A 60 21.69 -4.85 19.31
C ARG A 60 20.55 -5.26 20.24
N LEU A 61 19.30 -5.12 19.78
CA LEU A 61 18.14 -5.45 20.58
C LEU A 61 17.91 -6.96 20.69
N LEU A 62 18.08 -7.69 19.58
CA LEU A 62 17.64 -9.08 19.46
C LEU A 62 18.78 -10.10 19.54
N ALA A 63 20.03 -9.75 19.21
CA ALA A 63 21.18 -10.65 19.34
C ALA A 63 21.32 -11.26 20.75
N PRO A 64 21.31 -10.48 21.86
CA PRO A 64 21.45 -11.07 23.20
C PRO A 64 20.26 -11.97 23.58
N LEU A 65 19.07 -11.72 23.01
CA LEU A 65 17.91 -12.59 23.20
C LEU A 65 18.09 -13.90 22.43
N LEU A 66 18.59 -13.82 21.21
CA LEU A 66 18.79 -14.96 20.32
C LEU A 66 19.86 -15.93 20.86
N GLU A 67 20.97 -15.39 21.39
CA GLU A 67 22.02 -16.18 22.05
C GLU A 67 21.50 -16.95 23.27
N ARG A 68 20.57 -16.37 24.03
CA ARG A 68 19.95 -17.00 25.20
C ARG A 68 18.92 -18.06 24.83
N LEU A 69 18.14 -17.81 23.77
CA LEU A 69 16.99 -18.65 23.42
C LEU A 69 17.39 -19.87 22.58
N ALA A 70 18.50 -19.79 21.82
CA ALA A 70 18.90 -20.85 20.89
C ALA A 70 20.40 -21.21 20.97
N PRO A 71 20.94 -21.57 22.16
CA PRO A 71 22.38 -21.84 22.32
C PRO A 71 22.88 -23.05 21.52
N GLY A 72 22.02 -24.02 21.20
CA GLY A 72 22.35 -25.20 20.37
C GLY A 72 21.62 -25.31 19.03
N GLY A 73 20.56 -24.51 18.83
CA GLY A 73 19.68 -24.57 17.64
C GLY A 73 19.84 -23.37 16.69
N PHE A 74 20.85 -22.52 16.91
CA PHE A 74 21.04 -21.26 16.18
C PHE A 74 21.08 -21.46 14.66
N LEU A 75 21.84 -22.45 14.17
CA LEU A 75 21.99 -22.70 12.74
C LEU A 75 20.67 -23.14 12.07
N GLU A 76 19.89 -23.97 12.75
CA GLU A 76 18.59 -24.43 12.28
C GLU A 76 17.58 -23.27 12.24
N LEU A 77 17.50 -22.50 13.33
CA LEU A 77 16.64 -21.32 13.42
C LEU A 77 16.99 -20.28 12.35
N TYR A 78 18.27 -19.99 12.16
CA TYR A 78 18.76 -19.08 11.13
C TYR A 78 18.41 -19.57 9.73
N THR A 79 18.64 -20.85 9.43
CA THR A 79 18.35 -21.44 8.12
C THR A 79 16.84 -21.45 7.84
N LEU A 80 16.02 -21.85 8.81
CA LEU A 80 14.57 -21.84 8.69
C LEU A 80 14.05 -20.41 8.47
N THR A 81 14.47 -19.47 9.30
CA THR A 81 14.06 -18.06 9.17
C THR A 81 14.47 -17.50 7.82
N ARG A 82 15.65 -17.88 7.30
CA ARG A 82 16.16 -17.43 6.00
C ARG A 82 15.26 -17.92 4.86
N VAL A 83 14.95 -19.22 4.85
CA VAL A 83 14.08 -19.81 3.82
C VAL A 83 12.67 -19.24 3.90
N VAL A 84 12.11 -19.11 5.10
CA VAL A 84 10.78 -18.52 5.32
C VAL A 84 10.73 -17.07 4.87
N HIS A 85 11.71 -16.24 5.24
CA HIS A 85 11.77 -14.85 4.82
C HIS A 85 11.89 -14.73 3.30
N LEU A 86 12.75 -15.52 2.67
CA LEU A 86 12.89 -15.53 1.20
C LEU A 86 11.60 -15.96 0.51
N ALA A 87 10.93 -17.00 1.01
CA ALA A 87 9.66 -17.46 0.48
C ALA A 87 8.55 -16.41 0.62
N LEU A 88 8.41 -15.80 1.81
CA LEU A 88 7.42 -14.74 2.06
C LEU A 88 7.65 -13.54 1.14
N THR A 89 8.90 -13.12 0.98
CA THR A 89 9.26 -11.97 0.14
C THR A 89 9.06 -12.29 -1.35
N ALA A 90 9.48 -13.46 -1.82
CA ALA A 90 9.28 -13.88 -3.20
C ALA A 90 7.80 -13.99 -3.56
N LEU A 91 6.99 -14.59 -2.68
CA LEU A 91 5.54 -14.69 -2.85
C LEU A 91 4.88 -13.30 -2.84
N MET A 92 5.35 -12.36 -2.01
CA MET A 92 4.82 -10.99 -1.97
C MET A 92 5.10 -10.26 -3.29
N LEU A 93 6.32 -10.40 -3.82
CA LEU A 93 6.71 -9.82 -5.11
C LEU A 93 5.87 -10.41 -6.25
N ALA A 94 5.61 -11.71 -6.24
CA ALA A 94 4.75 -12.36 -7.22
C ALA A 94 3.28 -11.95 -7.11
N ALA A 95 2.78 -11.70 -5.89
CA ALA A 95 1.40 -11.26 -5.63
C ALA A 95 1.20 -9.74 -5.81
N LEU A 96 2.28 -8.97 -5.96
CA LEU A 96 2.26 -7.51 -6.07
C LEU A 96 1.29 -6.98 -7.14
N PRO A 97 1.30 -7.45 -8.41
CA PRO A 97 0.42 -6.90 -9.45
C PRO A 97 -1.07 -7.23 -9.25
N GLY A 98 -1.38 -8.29 -8.51
CA GLY A 98 -2.77 -8.76 -8.31
C GLY A 98 -3.40 -8.33 -6.98
N THR A 99 -2.64 -7.67 -6.11
CA THR A 99 -3.12 -7.23 -4.80
C THR A 99 -3.18 -5.71 -4.72
N LYS A 100 -3.78 -5.19 -3.65
CA LYS A 100 -3.75 -3.75 -3.35
C LYS A 100 -2.34 -3.15 -3.31
N LEU A 101 -1.26 -3.94 -3.22
CA LEU A 101 0.13 -3.44 -3.23
C LEU A 101 0.57 -2.89 -4.59
N ALA A 102 -0.15 -3.18 -5.69
CA ALA A 102 0.11 -2.62 -7.01
C ALA A 102 0.16 -1.08 -7.00
N HIS A 103 -0.55 -0.42 -6.06
CA HIS A 103 -0.52 1.04 -5.92
C HIS A 103 0.90 1.59 -5.66
N ILE A 104 1.82 0.81 -5.07
CA ILE A 104 3.19 1.27 -4.81
C ILE A 104 3.89 1.59 -6.13
N VAL A 105 3.68 0.75 -7.15
CA VAL A 105 4.28 0.90 -8.47
C VAL A 105 3.49 1.92 -9.31
N VAL A 106 2.17 1.76 -9.38
CA VAL A 106 1.30 2.61 -10.22
C VAL A 106 1.24 4.04 -9.70
N SER A 107 1.01 4.22 -8.39
CA SER A 107 0.91 5.55 -7.77
C SER A 107 2.29 6.16 -7.53
N GLY A 108 3.21 5.39 -6.94
CA GLY A 108 4.53 5.89 -6.55
C GLY A 108 5.39 6.28 -7.76
N LEU A 109 5.56 5.37 -8.71
CA LEU A 109 6.44 5.60 -9.86
C LEU A 109 5.71 6.32 -11.00
N PHE A 110 4.64 5.73 -11.53
CA PHE A 110 4.03 6.23 -12.76
C PHE A 110 3.19 7.50 -12.53
N ASN A 111 2.32 7.52 -11.53
CA ASN A 111 1.46 8.70 -11.31
C ASN A 111 2.25 9.93 -10.90
N THR A 112 3.31 9.78 -10.10
CA THR A 112 4.19 10.90 -9.71
C THR A 112 4.91 11.51 -10.92
N LEU A 113 5.47 10.66 -11.80
CA LEU A 113 6.19 11.10 -12.99
C LEU A 113 5.29 11.81 -14.00
N TYR A 114 4.04 11.36 -14.14
CA TYR A 114 3.04 11.98 -15.02
C TYR A 114 2.05 12.86 -14.25
N SER A 115 2.44 13.34 -13.05
CA SER A 115 1.55 14.16 -12.22
C SER A 115 1.17 15.44 -12.95
N ARG A 116 -0.06 15.90 -12.73
CA ARG A 116 -0.50 17.14 -13.34
C ARG A 116 0.05 18.31 -12.53
N LEU A 117 0.52 19.34 -13.24
CA LEU A 117 1.04 20.58 -12.66
C LEU A 117 0.00 21.70 -12.65
N ASP A 118 -1.18 21.47 -13.25
CA ASP A 118 -2.31 22.38 -13.23
C ASP A 118 -3.02 22.37 -11.87
N HIS A 119 -3.74 23.46 -11.56
CA HIS A 119 -4.42 23.59 -10.28
C HIS A 119 -5.47 22.47 -10.10
N PRO A 120 -5.55 21.78 -8.94
CA PRO A 120 -6.44 20.63 -8.74
C PRO A 120 -7.94 20.95 -8.96
N ALA A 121 -8.32 22.21 -8.80
CA ALA A 121 -9.69 22.70 -9.03
C ALA A 121 -9.94 23.24 -10.46
N ALA A 122 -8.97 23.13 -11.37
CA ALA A 122 -9.16 23.53 -12.75
C ALA A 122 -10.10 22.53 -13.45
N PHE A 123 -11.37 22.92 -13.59
CA PHE A 123 -12.29 22.18 -14.44
C PHE A 123 -11.78 22.24 -15.88
N ARG A 124 -11.59 21.07 -16.50
CA ARG A 124 -11.32 21.02 -17.94
C ARG A 124 -12.62 21.30 -18.68
N PRO A 125 -12.65 22.27 -19.60
CA PRO A 125 -13.82 22.48 -20.43
C PRO A 125 -14.09 21.19 -21.22
N VAL A 126 -15.35 20.77 -21.26
CA VAL A 126 -15.79 19.70 -22.16
C VAL A 126 -15.92 20.34 -23.55
N PRO A 127 -15.15 19.91 -24.56
CA PRO A 127 -15.28 20.47 -25.90
C PRO A 127 -16.70 20.27 -26.43
N ASP A 128 -17.26 21.32 -27.01
CA ASP A 128 -18.57 21.32 -27.67
C ASP A 128 -19.72 20.79 -26.79
N ALA A 129 -19.69 21.12 -25.49
CA ALA A 129 -20.66 20.61 -24.51
C ALA A 129 -22.11 20.91 -24.91
N GLU A 130 -22.38 22.14 -25.36
CA GLU A 130 -23.71 22.59 -25.77
C GLU A 130 -24.20 21.82 -27.00
N LYS A 131 -23.38 21.73 -28.04
CA LYS A 131 -23.69 20.99 -29.26
C LYS A 131 -23.93 19.51 -28.98
N ARG A 132 -23.13 18.90 -28.10
CA ARG A 132 -23.29 17.51 -27.70
C ARG A 132 -24.61 17.27 -26.95
N VAL A 133 -25.09 18.23 -26.16
CA VAL A 133 -26.41 18.12 -25.51
C VAL A 133 -27.54 18.24 -26.53
N GLU A 134 -27.43 19.19 -27.45
CA GLU A 134 -28.42 19.41 -28.51
C GLU A 134 -28.57 18.19 -29.44
N GLU A 135 -27.46 17.51 -29.74
CA GLU A 135 -27.43 16.29 -30.54
C GLU A 135 -27.82 15.02 -29.74
N GLY A 136 -28.22 15.15 -28.47
CA GLY A 136 -28.57 14.03 -27.59
C GLY A 136 -27.37 13.18 -27.14
N GLY A 137 -26.16 13.70 -27.27
CA GLY A 137 -24.92 13.10 -26.82
C GLY A 137 -24.72 13.17 -25.31
N THR A 138 -23.90 12.28 -24.78
CA THR A 138 -23.55 12.23 -23.36
C THR A 138 -22.44 13.21 -23.01
N ILE A 139 -22.66 13.99 -21.93
CA ILE A 139 -21.62 14.80 -21.29
C ILE A 139 -20.92 13.94 -20.23
N GLY A 140 -19.60 13.91 -20.29
CA GLY A 140 -18.77 13.21 -19.31
C GLY A 140 -18.42 11.79 -19.73
N VAL A 141 -18.10 10.96 -18.74
CA VAL A 141 -17.65 9.58 -18.90
C VAL A 141 -18.77 8.65 -18.44
N VAL A 142 -19.23 7.77 -19.33
CA VAL A 142 -20.25 6.76 -18.99
C VAL A 142 -19.60 5.39 -18.84
N LYS A 143 -18.62 5.07 -19.69
CA LYS A 143 -17.86 3.83 -19.66
C LYS A 143 -16.39 4.09 -19.38
N LEU A 144 -15.70 3.12 -18.79
CA LEU A 144 -14.26 3.20 -18.58
C LEU A 144 -13.48 3.34 -19.90
N SER A 145 -14.02 2.84 -21.02
CA SER A 145 -13.47 3.04 -22.37
C SER A 145 -13.40 4.50 -22.80
N ASP A 146 -14.24 5.37 -22.22
CA ASP A 146 -14.35 6.78 -22.59
C ASP A 146 -13.29 7.62 -21.85
N THR A 147 -12.52 6.99 -20.96
CA THR A 147 -11.45 7.63 -20.19
C THR A 147 -10.14 7.60 -20.96
N THR A 148 -9.37 8.68 -20.84
CA THR A 148 -7.99 8.73 -21.35
C THR A 148 -7.11 7.73 -20.58
N TRP A 149 -6.00 7.30 -21.20
CA TRP A 149 -5.01 6.45 -20.52
C TRP A 149 -4.57 7.03 -19.18
N LYS A 150 -4.44 8.36 -19.09
CA LYS A 150 -4.03 9.06 -17.89
C LYS A 150 -5.11 9.00 -16.81
N GLN A 151 -6.37 9.18 -17.17
CA GLN A 151 -7.48 9.04 -16.21
C GLN A 151 -7.58 7.62 -15.66
N ARG A 152 -7.36 6.57 -16.47
CA ARG A 152 -7.30 5.18 -15.97
C ARG A 152 -6.19 4.99 -14.94
N MET A 153 -4.99 5.47 -15.25
CA MET A 153 -3.87 5.44 -14.31
C MET A 153 -4.17 6.23 -13.02
N ASP A 154 -4.84 7.39 -13.12
CA ASP A 154 -5.26 8.19 -11.96
C ASP A 154 -6.24 7.39 -11.07
N TYR A 155 -7.13 6.59 -11.66
CA TYR A 155 -8.04 5.72 -10.92
C TYR A 155 -7.31 4.53 -10.26
N ASP A 156 -6.39 3.88 -10.97
CA ASP A 156 -5.60 2.76 -10.45
C ASP A 156 -4.61 3.21 -9.35
N ALA A 157 -4.18 4.48 -9.39
CA ALA A 157 -3.33 5.08 -8.35
C ALA A 157 -4.07 5.36 -7.03
N CYS A 158 -5.40 5.24 -7.01
CA CYS A 158 -6.21 5.48 -5.82
C CYS A 158 -5.93 4.43 -4.73
N THR A 159 -5.41 4.87 -3.59
CA THR A 159 -5.13 4.00 -2.43
C THR A 159 -6.36 3.71 -1.55
N GLN A 160 -7.55 4.08 -2.03
CA GLN A 160 -8.83 3.94 -1.32
C GLN A 160 -8.82 4.54 0.11
N CYS A 161 -8.00 5.56 0.35
CA CYS A 161 -7.76 6.15 1.68
C CYS A 161 -8.93 6.98 2.27
N ALA A 162 -10.09 6.99 1.61
CA ALA A 162 -11.33 7.69 1.97
C ALA A 162 -11.26 9.23 2.08
N ARG A 163 -10.09 9.87 1.98
CA ARG A 163 -9.94 11.33 2.10
C ARG A 163 -10.79 12.10 1.09
N CYS A 164 -10.74 11.70 -0.18
CA CYS A 164 -11.49 12.36 -1.26
C CYS A 164 -13.00 12.23 -1.08
N HIS A 165 -13.45 11.14 -0.44
CA HIS A 165 -14.86 10.92 -0.14
C HIS A 165 -15.32 11.75 1.06
N ASN A 166 -14.53 11.77 2.13
CA ASN A 166 -14.85 12.53 3.34
C ASN A 166 -14.83 14.05 3.10
N ALA A 167 -14.03 14.53 2.14
CA ALA A 167 -13.98 15.93 1.74
C ALA A 167 -15.01 16.31 0.66
N CYS A 168 -15.78 15.35 0.12
CA CYS A 168 -16.67 15.61 -1.01
C CYS A 168 -17.94 16.36 -0.57
N PRO A 169 -18.26 17.54 -1.14
CA PRO A 169 -19.49 18.28 -0.81
C PRO A 169 -20.77 17.50 -1.15
N ALA A 170 -20.73 16.67 -2.19
CA ALA A 170 -21.88 15.83 -2.56
C ALA A 170 -22.19 14.78 -1.48
N VAL A 171 -21.15 14.19 -0.88
CA VAL A 171 -21.29 13.28 0.26
C VAL A 171 -21.83 14.02 1.48
N ALA A 172 -21.35 15.25 1.74
CA ALA A 172 -21.83 16.08 2.85
C ALA A 172 -23.33 16.45 2.72
N THR A 173 -23.85 16.53 1.50
CA THR A 173 -25.29 16.77 1.23
C THR A 173 -26.14 15.49 1.16
N GLY A 174 -25.57 14.34 1.54
CA GLY A 174 -26.27 13.05 1.58
C GLY A 174 -26.56 12.42 0.22
N LYS A 175 -25.98 12.95 -0.87
CA LYS A 175 -26.15 12.38 -2.21
C LYS A 175 -25.30 11.10 -2.34
N PRO A 176 -25.77 10.05 -3.04
CA PRO A 176 -25.04 8.78 -3.21
C PRO A 176 -23.91 8.89 -4.25
N LEU A 177 -23.18 10.01 -4.28
CA LEU A 177 -22.10 10.28 -5.22
C LEU A 177 -20.77 10.17 -4.48
N SER A 178 -19.87 9.32 -4.98
CA SER A 178 -18.54 9.17 -4.42
C SER A 178 -17.49 9.22 -5.53
N PRO A 179 -16.43 10.02 -5.39
CA PRO A 179 -15.31 10.02 -6.34
C PRO A 179 -14.52 8.70 -6.33
N ARG A 180 -14.89 7.73 -5.47
CA ARG A 180 -14.28 6.41 -5.35
C ARG A 180 -15.01 5.30 -6.13
N CYS A 181 -16.12 5.58 -6.82
CA CYS A 181 -17.01 4.54 -7.37
C CYS A 181 -16.42 3.65 -8.48
N CYS A 182 -15.22 3.94 -9.02
CA CYS A 182 -14.60 3.10 -10.06
C CYS A 182 -13.82 1.87 -9.52
N GLY A 183 -13.94 1.51 -8.24
CA GLY A 183 -13.13 0.42 -7.66
C GLY A 183 -13.79 -0.40 -6.55
N SER A 184 -15.12 -0.53 -6.58
CA SER A 184 -15.89 -1.44 -5.71
C SER A 184 -16.57 -2.53 -6.51
#